data_AF-E2AMI7-F1
#
_entry.id   AF-E2AMI7-F1
#
_cell.length_a   1.000
_cell.length_b   1.000
_cell.length_c   1.000
_cell.angle_alpha   90.00
_cell.angle_beta   90.00
_cell.angle_gamma   90.00
#
_symmetry.space_group_name_H-M   'P 1'
#
loop_
_entity.id
_entity.type
_entity.pdbx_description
1 polymer ?
#
loop_
_entity_poly.entity_id
_entity_poly.type
_entity_poly.pdbx_seq_one_letter_code
_entity_poly.pdbx_strand_id
1 'polypeptide(L)'
;MSNSEDILRAHLDETADSEARASTPIPPLEPEQSPQSRPSRMGIVIQRSDHTINEKKRQMLLTQPSPAPARRQPRPYERPPSKQEKPPTSEEILRPMGPMPIPPIKVEVEPGLVFEVPHFAVHVSRRYKPRTPQGRWILRFSGNGKLRYHRKIE
;
A
#
# COMPACT_ATOMS: atom_id res chain seq x y z
N MET A 1 8.48 -34.03 50.28
CA MET A 1 9.16 -32.89 50.90
C MET A 1 10.60 -32.92 50.44
N SER A 2 11.04 -31.95 49.65
CA SER A 2 12.46 -31.72 49.38
C SER A 2 12.62 -30.23 49.06
N ASN A 3 13.35 -29.53 49.95
CA ASN A 3 13.48 -28.08 50.00
C ASN A 3 14.36 -27.57 48.86
N SER A 4 13.88 -26.53 48.18
CA SER A 4 14.59 -25.80 47.12
C SER A 4 15.71 -24.87 47.64
N GLU A 5 16.13 -25.03 48.90
CA GLU A 5 17.11 -24.15 49.55
C GLU A 5 18.57 -24.63 49.41
N ASP A 6 18.81 -25.90 49.04
CA ASP A 6 20.18 -26.42 48.89
C ASP A 6 20.89 -25.93 47.62
N ILE A 7 20.15 -25.49 46.60
CA ILE A 7 20.74 -25.06 45.32
C ILE A 7 21.38 -23.67 45.44
N LEU A 8 20.95 -22.84 46.40
CA LEU A 8 21.43 -21.47 46.54
C LEU A 8 22.73 -21.34 47.36
N ARG A 9 23.24 -22.42 47.97
CA ARG A 9 24.48 -22.36 48.77
C ARG A 9 25.75 -22.81 48.05
N ALA A 10 25.66 -23.38 46.86
CA ALA A 10 26.82 -23.99 46.19
C ALA A 10 27.74 -23.00 45.42
N HIS A 11 27.55 -21.69 45.53
CA HIS A 11 28.33 -20.71 44.75
C HIS A 11 29.02 -19.61 45.55
N LEU A 12 29.21 -19.79 46.87
CA LEU A 12 29.83 -18.75 47.71
C LEU A 12 31.23 -19.05 48.26
N ASP A 13 31.86 -20.19 47.96
CA ASP A 13 33.24 -20.45 48.42
C ASP A 13 34.05 -21.18 47.35
N GLU A 14 34.83 -20.46 46.54
CA GLU A 14 36.16 -20.90 46.12
C GLU A 14 36.93 -19.74 45.45
N THR A 15 37.53 -18.92 46.31
CA THR A 15 38.67 -18.05 45.97
C THR A 15 39.89 -18.54 46.74
N ALA A 16 41.07 -18.39 46.11
CA ALA A 16 42.42 -18.76 46.54
C ALA A 16 42.79 -20.23 46.22
N ASP A 17 43.89 -20.59 45.55
CA ASP A 17 45.08 -19.91 45.06
C ASP A 17 45.77 -20.84 44.04
N SER A 18 46.31 -20.33 42.94
CA SER A 18 47.60 -20.81 42.39
C SER A 18 48.11 -19.92 41.27
N GLU A 19 49.33 -19.48 41.51
CA GLU A 19 50.06 -18.40 40.89
C GLU A 19 50.83 -18.88 39.64
N ALA A 20 51.13 -17.90 38.78
CA ALA A 20 52.22 -17.86 37.80
C ALA A 20 52.15 -18.77 36.56
N ARG A 21 51.87 -18.13 35.40
CA ARG A 21 52.84 -18.03 34.30
C ARG A 21 52.44 -17.02 33.21
N ALA A 22 53.31 -16.01 33.08
CA ALA A 22 53.78 -15.36 31.85
C ALA A 22 52.76 -14.83 30.83
N SER A 23 52.55 -13.51 30.91
CA SER A 23 52.58 -12.51 29.83
C SER A 23 52.54 -13.01 28.38
N THR A 24 51.47 -12.70 27.64
CA THR A 24 51.43 -11.85 26.41
C THR A 24 49.94 -11.57 26.08
N PRO A 25 49.51 -10.31 25.85
CA PRO A 25 48.09 -9.97 25.76
C PRO A 25 47.48 -10.38 24.42
N ILE A 26 46.44 -11.21 24.51
CA ILE A 26 45.48 -11.50 23.45
C ILE A 26 44.72 -10.19 23.13
N PRO A 27 44.54 -9.80 21.85
CA PRO A 27 43.75 -8.62 21.51
C PRO A 27 42.30 -8.77 22.02
N PRO A 28 41.63 -7.69 22.43
CA PRO A 28 40.30 -7.78 23.02
C PRO A 28 39.31 -8.37 22.01
N LEU A 29 38.58 -9.40 22.44
CA LEU A 29 37.44 -9.95 21.71
C LEU A 29 36.41 -8.84 21.49
N GLU A 30 36.12 -8.64 20.21
CA GLU A 30 35.15 -7.71 19.65
C GLU A 30 33.78 -7.90 20.33
N PRO A 31 33.12 -6.84 20.83
CA PRO A 31 31.75 -6.97 21.32
C PRO A 31 30.85 -7.34 20.14
N GLU A 32 30.04 -8.41 20.29
CA GLU A 32 28.99 -8.78 19.34
C GLU A 32 28.18 -7.53 18.98
N GLN A 33 28.37 -7.06 17.75
CA GLN A 33 27.58 -5.97 17.19
C GLN A 33 26.15 -6.49 17.04
N SER A 34 25.26 -6.04 17.93
CA SER A 34 23.81 -6.04 17.67
C SER A 34 23.56 -5.55 16.23
N PRO A 35 22.63 -6.16 15.45
CA PRO A 35 22.43 -5.80 14.06
C PRO A 35 22.14 -4.30 13.97
N GLN A 36 23.09 -3.55 13.40
CA GLN A 36 22.97 -2.10 13.30
C GLN A 36 21.74 -1.78 12.44
N SER A 37 20.71 -1.22 13.09
CA SER A 37 19.59 -0.58 12.42
C SER A 37 20.15 0.47 11.45
N ARG A 38 20.02 0.20 10.16
CA ARG A 38 20.48 1.10 9.10
C ARG A 38 19.96 2.52 9.39
N PRO A 39 20.80 3.57 9.36
CA PRO A 39 20.32 4.92 9.53
C PRO A 39 19.32 5.24 8.42
N SER A 40 18.15 5.76 8.80
CA SER A 40 17.10 6.17 7.88
C SER A 40 17.66 7.21 6.91
N ARG A 41 17.67 6.87 5.62
CA ARG A 41 18.24 7.67 4.53
C ARG A 41 17.30 8.85 4.25
N MET A 42 17.38 9.87 5.11
CA MET A 42 16.68 11.17 5.09
C MET A 42 15.16 11.15 5.38
N GLY A 43 14.78 11.75 6.52
CA GLY A 43 13.74 12.79 6.50
C GLY A 43 12.35 12.52 7.07
N ILE A 44 12.13 11.57 7.99
CA ILE A 44 10.88 11.54 8.76
C ILE A 44 11.22 11.50 10.25
N VAL A 45 11.20 12.68 10.88
CA VAL A 45 11.28 12.80 12.34
C VAL A 45 9.91 12.42 12.89
N ILE A 46 9.79 11.22 13.44
CA ILE A 46 8.58 10.79 14.12
C ILE A 46 8.46 11.62 15.40
N GLN A 47 7.41 12.43 15.49
CA GLN A 47 7.15 13.24 16.68
C GLN A 47 6.48 12.37 17.75
N ARG A 48 6.56 12.78 19.03
CA ARG A 48 5.97 12.01 20.15
C ARG A 48 4.47 11.74 19.95
N SER A 49 3.74 12.63 19.29
CA SER A 49 2.32 12.48 18.94
C SER A 49 2.06 11.37 17.92
N ASP A 50 3.03 11.04 17.07
CA ASP A 50 2.86 10.02 16.03
C ASP A 50 2.87 8.62 16.63
N HIS A 51 3.49 8.44 17.80
CA HIS A 51 3.53 7.13 18.47
C HIS A 51 2.15 6.64 18.84
N THR A 52 1.27 7.50 19.37
CA THR A 52 -0.10 7.08 19.75
C THR A 52 -0.94 6.77 18.51
N ILE A 53 -0.77 7.53 17.43
CA ILE A 53 -1.46 7.31 16.16
C ILE A 53 -0.97 6.01 15.49
N ASN A 54 0.35 5.78 15.49
CA ASN A 54 0.94 4.59 14.91
C ASN A 54 0.61 3.33 15.73
N GLU A 55 0.56 3.45 17.06
CA GLU A 55 0.14 2.36 17.93
C GLU A 55 -1.33 1.99 17.69
N LYS A 56 -2.23 2.97 17.58
CA LYS A 56 -3.64 2.74 17.25
C LYS A 56 -3.79 2.06 15.88
N LYS A 57 -3.04 2.50 14.86
CA LYS A 57 -3.03 1.87 13.53
C LYS A 57 -2.54 0.42 13.62
N ARG A 58 -1.47 0.16 14.38
CA ARG A 58 -0.94 -1.19 14.61
C ARG A 58 -1.98 -2.08 15.28
N GLN A 59 -2.67 -1.58 16.30
CA GLN A 59 -3.76 -2.31 16.97
C GLN A 59 -4.91 -2.64 16.01
N MET A 60 -5.33 -1.68 15.16
CA MET A 60 -6.37 -1.93 14.15
C MET A 60 -5.96 -2.99 13.12
N LEU A 61 -4.69 -3.02 12.72
CA LEU A 61 -4.15 -4.03 11.79
C LEU A 61 -4.10 -5.42 12.40
N LEU A 62 -3.77 -5.52 13.70
CA LEU A 62 -3.71 -6.78 14.43
C LEU A 62 -5.09 -7.29 14.86
N THR A 63 -6.09 -6.41 14.90
CA THR A 63 -7.45 -6.80 15.24
C THR A 63 -8.03 -7.62 14.09
N GLN A 64 -8.23 -8.92 14.34
CA GLN A 64 -8.90 -9.79 13.38
C GLN A 64 -10.29 -9.20 13.06
N PRO A 65 -10.63 -8.99 11.78
CA PRO A 65 -11.94 -8.46 11.44
C PRO A 65 -13.01 -9.42 11.96
N SER A 66 -14.07 -8.85 12.55
CA SER A 66 -15.20 -9.63 13.01
C SER A 66 -15.71 -10.52 11.89
N PRO A 67 -16.04 -11.80 12.16
CA PRO A 67 -16.55 -12.70 11.14
C PRO A 67 -17.79 -12.08 10.50
N ALA A 68 -17.89 -12.21 9.17
CA ALA A 68 -19.04 -11.73 8.43
C ALA A 68 -20.34 -12.31 9.05
N PRO A 69 -21.44 -11.54 9.08
CA PRO A 69 -22.70 -12.03 9.63
C PRO A 69 -23.12 -13.33 8.95
N ALA A 70 -23.60 -14.28 9.74
CA ALA A 70 -23.99 -15.60 9.27
C ALA A 70 -24.99 -15.49 8.11
N ARG A 71 -24.59 -15.94 6.92
CA ARG A 71 -25.48 -16.05 5.76
C ARG A 71 -26.54 -17.09 6.09
N ARG A 72 -27.82 -16.70 6.03
CA ARG A 72 -28.94 -17.62 6.27
C ARG A 72 -28.84 -18.79 5.29
N GLN A 73 -28.88 -20.01 5.84
CA GLN A 73 -28.94 -21.23 5.04
C GLN A 73 -30.25 -21.23 4.22
N PRO A 74 -30.19 -21.50 2.91
CA PRO A 74 -31.41 -21.68 2.13
C PRO A 74 -32.20 -22.89 2.68
N ARG A 75 -33.51 -22.71 2.90
CA ARG A 75 -34.40 -23.79 3.38
C ARG A 75 -34.47 -24.90 2.32
N PRO A 76 -34.43 -26.18 2.70
CA PRO A 76 -34.52 -27.30 1.77
C PRO A 76 -35.97 -27.70 1.53
N TYR A 77 -36.80 -26.81 0.96
CA TYR A 77 -38.01 -27.23 0.28
C TYR A 77 -38.60 -26.11 -0.57
N GLU A 78 -38.01 -25.91 -1.75
CA GLU A 78 -38.77 -25.57 -2.94
C GLU A 78 -37.90 -25.98 -4.12
N ARG A 79 -38.18 -27.16 -4.65
CA ARG A 79 -37.65 -27.59 -5.94
C ARG A 79 -38.19 -26.59 -6.97
N PRO A 80 -37.35 -25.77 -7.64
CA PRO A 80 -37.85 -24.95 -8.71
C PRO A 80 -38.42 -25.86 -9.82
N PRO A 81 -39.54 -25.51 -10.46
CA PRO A 81 -40.02 -26.25 -11.61
C PRO A 81 -38.91 -26.30 -12.66
N SER A 82 -38.75 -27.49 -13.23
CA SER A 82 -37.82 -27.81 -14.32
C SER A 82 -37.79 -26.70 -15.38
N LYS A 83 -36.57 -26.33 -15.80
CA LYS A 83 -36.27 -25.44 -16.91
C LYS A 83 -37.21 -25.71 -18.09
N GLN A 84 -38.24 -24.88 -18.23
CA GLN A 84 -38.83 -24.62 -19.54
C GLN A 84 -38.02 -23.48 -20.14
N GLU A 85 -37.42 -23.74 -21.30
CA GLU A 85 -36.80 -22.74 -22.17
C GLU A 85 -37.85 -21.67 -22.50
N LYS A 86 -37.80 -20.56 -21.77
CA LYS A 86 -38.45 -19.31 -22.17
C LYS A 86 -37.43 -18.50 -22.97
N PRO A 87 -37.84 -17.80 -24.04
CA PRO A 87 -36.94 -16.95 -24.82
C PRO A 87 -36.31 -15.87 -23.92
N PRO A 88 -35.11 -15.37 -24.24
CA PRO A 88 -34.32 -14.51 -23.36
C PRO A 88 -35.06 -13.19 -23.14
N THR A 89 -35.84 -13.13 -22.07
CA THR A 89 -36.32 -11.86 -21.54
C THR A 89 -35.16 -11.33 -20.73
N SER A 90 -34.45 -10.36 -21.32
CA SER A 90 -33.43 -9.57 -20.65
C SER A 90 -34.02 -9.00 -19.36
N GLU A 91 -33.71 -9.61 -18.22
CA GLU A 91 -33.84 -8.96 -16.93
C GLU A 91 -32.85 -7.79 -16.95
N GLU A 92 -33.35 -6.65 -17.43
CA GLU A 92 -32.66 -5.39 -17.45
C GLU A 92 -32.49 -4.96 -15.99
N ILE A 93 -31.36 -5.36 -15.41
CA ILE A 93 -30.86 -4.84 -14.15
C ILE A 93 -30.84 -3.32 -14.31
N LEU A 94 -31.84 -2.64 -13.75
CA LEU A 94 -31.92 -1.18 -13.64
C LEU A 94 -30.73 -0.72 -12.79
N ARG A 95 -29.57 -0.56 -13.44
CA ARG A 95 -28.41 0.05 -12.81
C ARG A 95 -28.81 1.49 -12.51
N PRO A 96 -28.65 1.99 -11.27
CA PRO A 96 -28.87 3.39 -10.99
C PRO A 96 -27.96 4.18 -11.93
N MET A 97 -28.57 4.97 -12.81
CA MET A 97 -27.87 5.78 -13.79
C MET A 97 -27.10 6.86 -13.01
N GLY A 98 -25.83 6.60 -12.70
CA GLY A 98 -24.93 7.61 -12.15
C GLY A 98 -24.78 8.77 -13.14
N PRO A 99 -24.30 9.95 -12.69
CA PRO A 99 -24.06 11.06 -13.59
C PRO A 99 -23.19 10.62 -14.77
N MET A 100 -23.67 10.91 -15.99
CA MET A 100 -22.99 10.49 -17.22
C MET A 100 -21.59 11.09 -17.26
N PRO A 101 -20.54 10.31 -17.60
CA PRO A 101 -19.19 10.85 -17.70
C PRO A 101 -19.14 11.95 -18.75
N ILE A 102 -18.47 13.05 -18.42
CA ILE A 102 -18.31 14.18 -19.34
C ILE A 102 -17.57 13.67 -20.59
N PRO A 103 -18.09 13.94 -21.81
CA PRO A 103 -17.47 13.46 -23.03
C PRO A 103 -16.06 14.05 -23.20
N PRO A 104 -15.11 13.29 -23.75
CA PRO A 104 -13.80 13.80 -24.11
C PRO A 104 -13.88 14.94 -25.14
N ILE A 105 -12.95 15.87 -25.05
CA ILE A 105 -12.92 17.09 -25.89
C ILE A 105 -11.99 16.83 -27.07
N LYS A 106 -12.48 17.06 -28.28
CA LYS A 106 -11.67 17.01 -29.50
C LYS A 106 -10.86 18.30 -29.63
N VAL A 107 -9.54 18.18 -29.62
CA VAL A 107 -8.62 19.31 -29.75
C VAL A 107 -7.83 19.14 -31.03
N GLU A 108 -8.00 20.09 -31.95
CA GLU A 108 -7.18 20.21 -33.16
C GLU A 108 -5.88 20.93 -32.80
N VAL A 109 -4.75 20.31 -33.15
CA VAL A 109 -3.40 20.80 -32.82
C VAL A 109 -2.69 21.30 -34.06
N GLU A 110 -2.75 20.52 -35.12
CA GLU A 110 -2.39 20.91 -36.48
C GLU A 110 -3.59 20.67 -37.39
N PRO A 111 -3.69 21.36 -38.54
CA PRO A 111 -4.75 21.12 -39.51
C PRO A 111 -4.81 19.64 -39.87
N GLY A 112 -5.86 18.94 -39.41
CA GLY A 112 -6.04 17.50 -39.64
C GLY A 112 -5.50 16.55 -38.56
N LEU A 113 -4.88 17.05 -37.48
CA LEU A 113 -4.45 16.23 -36.33
C LEU A 113 -5.32 16.55 -35.09
N VAL A 114 -6.31 15.68 -34.87
CA VAL A 114 -7.28 15.80 -33.77
C VAL A 114 -6.94 14.82 -32.66
N PHE A 115 -6.73 15.32 -31.45
CA PHE A 115 -6.59 14.49 -30.26
C PHE A 115 -7.90 14.47 -29.46
N GLU A 116 -8.26 13.28 -29.01
CA GLU A 116 -9.31 13.11 -28.01
C GLU A 116 -8.71 13.32 -26.61
N VAL A 117 -9.00 14.48 -26.02
CA VAL A 117 -8.41 14.91 -24.75
C VAL A 117 -9.44 14.77 -23.63
N PRO A 118 -9.14 14.05 -22.54
CA PRO A 118 -10.04 13.96 -21.39
C PRO A 118 -10.36 15.34 -20.82
N HIS A 119 -11.61 15.57 -20.41
CA HIS A 119 -12.04 16.85 -19.84
C HIS A 119 -11.17 17.29 -18.65
N PHE A 120 -10.78 16.35 -17.79
CA PHE A 120 -9.85 16.56 -16.67
C PHE A 120 -8.50 17.15 -17.14
N ALA A 121 -7.99 16.69 -18.27
CA ALA A 121 -6.71 17.14 -18.79
C ALA A 121 -6.76 18.57 -19.37
N VAL A 122 -7.95 19.00 -19.82
CA VAL A 122 -8.18 20.36 -20.33
C VAL A 122 -8.36 21.36 -19.18
N HIS A 123 -9.22 21.04 -18.22
CA HIS A 123 -9.65 22.02 -17.21
C HIS A 123 -8.90 21.92 -15.88
N VAL A 124 -8.50 20.70 -15.48
CA VAL A 124 -7.91 20.45 -14.14
C VAL A 124 -6.39 20.42 -14.21
N SER A 125 -5.81 19.41 -14.88
CA SER A 125 -4.35 19.28 -14.96
C SER A 125 -3.72 20.23 -15.98
N ARG A 126 -4.51 20.67 -16.98
CA ARG A 126 -4.12 21.54 -18.09
C ARG A 126 -2.91 21.02 -18.86
N ARG A 127 -2.66 19.71 -18.81
CA ARG A 127 -1.52 19.03 -19.43
C ARG A 127 -1.96 17.66 -19.91
N TYR A 128 -1.69 17.36 -21.18
CA TYR A 128 -1.94 16.06 -21.77
C TYR A 128 -0.75 15.59 -22.60
N LYS A 129 -0.48 14.29 -22.59
CA LYS A 129 0.65 13.67 -23.32
C LYS A 129 0.15 12.51 -24.17
N PRO A 130 -0.54 12.78 -25.30
CA PRO A 130 -1.03 11.69 -26.13
C PRO A 130 0.14 10.96 -26.78
N ARG A 131 -0.06 9.66 -26.92
CA ARG A 131 0.80 8.78 -27.72
C ARG A 131 0.01 8.40 -28.96
N THR A 132 0.48 8.86 -30.11
CA THR A 132 -0.09 8.55 -31.42
C THR A 132 0.92 7.78 -32.26
N PRO A 133 0.49 7.07 -33.31
CA PRO A 133 1.41 6.44 -34.27
C PRO A 133 2.42 7.44 -34.87
N GLN A 134 2.01 8.71 -35.03
CA GLN A 134 2.85 9.78 -35.56
C GLN A 134 3.91 10.32 -34.57
N GLY A 135 3.89 9.87 -33.31
CA GLY A 135 4.83 10.32 -32.27
C GLY A 135 4.15 10.65 -30.94
N ARG A 136 4.96 11.14 -29.99
CA ARG A 136 4.48 11.59 -28.68
C ARG A 136 4.28 13.11 -28.72
N TRP A 137 3.29 13.60 -28.00
CA TRP A 137 3.06 15.05 -27.94
C TRP A 137 2.96 15.52 -26.49
N ILE A 138 3.26 16.80 -26.28
CA ILE A 138 2.90 17.53 -25.07
C ILE A 138 1.89 18.59 -25.49
N LEU A 139 0.72 18.57 -24.87
CA LEU A 139 -0.32 19.56 -24.99
C LEU A 139 -0.47 20.29 -23.65
N ARG A 140 -0.60 21.61 -23.70
CA ARG A 140 -0.88 22.45 -22.52
C ARG A 140 -2.05 23.36 -22.81
N PHE A 141 -2.95 23.43 -21.86
CA PHE A 141 -4.18 24.21 -21.94
C PHE A 141 -4.10 25.45 -21.05
N SER A 142 -4.82 26.49 -21.45
CA SER A 142 -5.09 27.66 -20.62
C SER A 142 -6.15 27.35 -19.55
N GLY A 143 -6.33 28.25 -18.59
CA GLY A 143 -7.43 28.12 -17.61
C GLY A 143 -8.82 28.09 -18.25
N ASN A 144 -8.95 28.63 -19.46
CA ASN A 144 -10.19 28.69 -20.23
C ASN A 144 -10.37 27.45 -21.14
N GLY A 145 -9.54 26.41 -20.97
CA GLY A 145 -9.60 25.18 -21.76
C GLY A 145 -9.09 25.29 -23.20
N LYS A 146 -8.62 26.46 -23.65
CA LYS A 146 -8.02 26.64 -24.98
C LYS A 146 -6.60 26.08 -25.01
N LEU A 147 -6.20 25.46 -26.12
CA LEU A 147 -4.83 25.02 -26.36
C LEU A 147 -3.90 26.23 -26.41
N ARG A 148 -2.87 26.23 -25.57
CA ARG A 148 -1.89 27.32 -25.47
C ARG A 148 -0.54 26.93 -26.05
N TYR A 149 -0.17 25.67 -25.89
CA TYR A 149 1.14 25.17 -26.31
C TYR A 149 1.02 23.71 -26.70
N HIS A 150 1.66 23.37 -27.82
CA HIS A 150 1.83 22.00 -28.27
C HIS A 150 3.26 21.79 -28.74
N ARG A 151 3.81 20.59 -28.49
CA ARG A 151 5.12 20.18 -28.99
C ARG A 151 5.15 18.69 -29.23
N LYS A 152 5.74 18.27 -30.34
CA LYS A 152 6.07 16.89 -30.64
C LYS A 152 7.37 16.49 -29.90
N ILE A 153 7.35 15.32 -29.28
CA ILE A 153 8.52 14.62 -28.75
C ILE A 153 8.69 13.39 -29.63
N GLU A 154 9.82 13.31 -30.35
CA GLU A 154 10.26 12.10 -31.04
C GLU A 154 10.56 10.97 -30.05
#